data_AF-A0A417FSH8-F1
#
_entry.id   AF-A0A417FSH8-F1
#
_cell.length_a   1.000
_cell.length_b   1.000
_cell.length_c   1.000
_cell.angle_alpha   90.00
_cell.angle_beta   90.00
_cell.angle_gamma   90.00
#
_symmetry.space_group_name_H-M   'P 1'
#
loop_
_entity.id
_entity.type
_entity.pdbx_description
1 polymer ?
#
loop_
_entity_poly.entity_id
_entity_poly.type
_entity_poly.pdbx_seq_one_letter_code
_entity_poly.pdbx_strand_id
1 'polypeptide(L)'
;MNLPNKLTVLRVIMVPFFVFFMLTDVGGPANKWIALILFCVASLTDMLDGKIARKYNLVTNFGKFMDPLADKLLVCSAMICMIEMGKLPAWIVIVIIAREFIISGFRLVASDNGIVIAASYWGKFKTVFQMAMIIVLIADFGGIFDIIAQILIWIALALTVISLIDYVVKNKEVLTQGGM
;
A
#
# COMPACT_ATOMS: atom_id res chain seq x y z
N MET A 1 19.62 15.83 -4.70
CA MET A 1 18.62 14.73 -4.58
C MET A 1 19.03 13.58 -5.48
N ASN A 2 19.13 12.37 -4.92
CA ASN A 2 19.46 11.17 -5.67
C ASN A 2 18.27 10.71 -6.54
N LEU A 3 18.54 9.88 -7.55
CA LEU A 3 17.52 9.32 -8.45
C LEU A 3 16.34 8.66 -7.70
N PRO A 4 16.54 7.86 -6.63
CA PRO A 4 15.45 7.27 -5.85
C PRO A 4 14.50 8.33 -5.27
N ASN A 5 15.03 9.37 -4.60
CA ASN A 5 14.20 10.41 -4.00
C ASN A 5 13.36 11.18 -5.03
N LYS A 6 13.84 11.33 -6.27
CA LYS A 6 13.05 11.96 -7.34
C LYS A 6 11.87 11.08 -7.74
N LEU A 7 12.05 9.75 -7.77
CA LEU A 7 10.98 8.80 -8.05
C LEU A 7 9.94 8.78 -6.93
N THR A 8 10.36 8.84 -5.67
CA THR A 8 9.44 8.96 -4.53
C THR A 8 8.58 10.22 -4.60
N VAL A 9 9.21 11.38 -4.86
CA VAL A 9 8.49 12.66 -4.98
C VAL A 9 7.53 12.64 -6.17
N LEU A 10 7.97 12.08 -7.31
CA LEU A 10 7.10 11.88 -8.47
C LEU A 10 5.88 11.05 -8.09
N ARG A 11 6.04 9.95 -7.35
CA ARG A 11 4.92 9.13 -6.88
C ARG A 11 3.93 9.93 -6.04
N VAL A 12 4.41 10.69 -5.06
CA VAL A 12 3.55 11.54 -4.21
C VAL A 12 2.76 12.53 -5.07
N ILE A 13 3.41 13.12 -6.08
CA ILE A 13 2.75 14.03 -7.01
C ILE A 13 1.73 13.30 -7.89
N MET A 14 1.98 12.05 -8.29
CA MET A 14 1.07 11.24 -9.10
C MET A 14 -0.23 10.87 -8.36
N VAL A 15 -0.23 10.78 -7.02
CA VAL A 15 -1.40 10.38 -6.23
C VAL A 15 -2.61 11.31 -6.47
N PRO A 16 -2.49 12.65 -6.36
CA PRO A 16 -3.58 13.56 -6.70
C PRO A 16 -4.13 13.38 -8.12
N PHE A 17 -3.27 13.16 -9.13
CA PHE A 17 -3.73 12.92 -10.50
C PHE A 17 -4.47 11.58 -10.60
N PHE A 18 -3.95 10.55 -9.94
CA PHE A 18 -4.62 9.25 -9.85
C PHE A 18 -6.02 9.39 -9.25
N VAL A 19 -6.16 10.09 -8.12
CA VAL A 19 -7.46 10.34 -7.48
C VAL A 19 -8.38 11.14 -8.38
N PHE A 20 -7.86 12.17 -9.05
CA PHE A 20 -8.60 12.98 -10.01
C PHE A 20 -9.19 12.12 -11.14
N PHE A 21 -8.39 11.26 -11.78
CA PHE A 21 -8.88 10.38 -12.85
C PHE A 21 -9.77 9.25 -12.35
N MET A 22 -9.65 8.85 -11.08
CA MET A 22 -10.54 7.85 -10.47
C MET A 22 -11.94 8.39 -10.18
N LEU A 23 -12.04 9.66 -9.75
CA LEU A 23 -13.29 10.23 -9.24
C LEU A 23 -13.98 11.18 -10.21
N THR A 24 -13.31 11.63 -11.26
CA THR A 24 -13.91 12.50 -12.27
C THR A 24 -14.22 11.74 -13.54
N ASP A 25 -15.16 12.25 -14.33
CA ASP A 25 -15.55 11.71 -15.64
C ASP A 25 -14.97 12.52 -16.83
N VAL A 26 -13.93 13.34 -16.59
CA VAL A 26 -13.37 14.28 -17.59
C VAL A 26 -12.92 13.61 -18.88
N GLY A 27 -12.40 12.38 -18.84
CA GLY A 27 -11.99 11.60 -20.01
C GLY A 27 -12.94 10.44 -20.34
N GLY A 28 -14.14 10.41 -19.74
CA GLY A 28 -15.15 9.38 -19.96
C GLY A 28 -14.61 7.95 -19.75
N PRO A 29 -14.88 6.98 -20.65
CA PRO A 29 -14.45 5.58 -20.48
C PRO A 29 -12.93 5.37 -20.39
N ALA A 30 -12.12 6.35 -20.82
CA ALA A 30 -10.67 6.27 -20.76
C ALA A 30 -10.11 6.54 -19.35
N ASN A 31 -10.86 7.18 -18.46
CA ASN A 31 -10.41 7.56 -17.13
C ASN A 31 -9.96 6.36 -16.30
N LYS A 32 -10.70 5.24 -16.36
CA LYS A 32 -10.31 4.00 -15.67
C LYS A 32 -8.95 3.47 -16.11
N TRP A 33 -8.64 3.58 -17.40
CA TRP A 33 -7.38 3.12 -17.97
C TRP A 33 -6.22 4.03 -17.61
N ILE A 34 -6.46 5.35 -17.60
CA ILE A 34 -5.47 6.33 -17.15
C ILE A 34 -5.15 6.11 -15.67
N ALA A 35 -6.18 5.97 -14.82
CA ALA A 35 -6.01 5.67 -13.40
C ALA A 35 -5.26 4.35 -13.18
N LEU A 36 -5.59 3.30 -13.93
CA LEU A 36 -4.90 2.01 -13.87
C LEU A 36 -3.42 2.14 -14.22
N ILE A 37 -3.10 2.85 -15.30
CA ILE A 37 -1.71 3.09 -15.73
C ILE A 37 -0.96 3.89 -14.68
N LEU A 38 -1.57 4.97 -14.15
CA LEU A 38 -0.98 5.78 -13.09
C LEU A 38 -0.67 4.93 -11.85
N PHE A 39 -1.62 4.10 -11.41
CA PHE A 39 -1.43 3.21 -10.26
C PHE A 39 -0.32 2.18 -10.49
N CYS A 40 -0.32 1.53 -11.66
CA CYS A 40 0.71 0.54 -12.01
C CYS A 40 2.10 1.16 -12.11
N VAL A 41 2.24 2.33 -12.76
CA VAL A 41 3.52 3.04 -12.88
C VAL A 41 3.99 3.52 -11.50
N ALA A 42 3.09 4.08 -10.69
CA ALA A 42 3.42 4.54 -9.34
C ALA A 42 3.87 3.38 -8.42
N SER A 43 3.25 2.21 -8.54
CA SER A 43 3.61 1.00 -7.79
C SER A 43 4.93 0.36 -8.28
N LEU A 44 5.15 0.34 -9.60
CA LEU A 44 6.38 -0.21 -10.17
C LEU A 44 7.59 0.68 -9.88
N THR A 45 7.42 2.00 -9.87
CA THR A 45 8.51 2.92 -9.52
C THR A 45 9.01 2.71 -8.08
N ASP A 46 8.16 2.29 -7.14
CA ASP A 46 8.54 1.91 -5.76
C ASP A 46 9.42 0.66 -5.69
N MET A 47 9.07 -0.33 -6.50
CA MET A 47 9.90 -1.52 -6.54
C MET A 47 11.28 -1.20 -7.14
N LEU A 48 11.34 -0.28 -8.11
CA LEU A 48 12.56 0.09 -8.81
C LEU A 48 13.46 1.01 -7.97
N ASP A 49 12.91 2.05 -7.35
CA ASP A 49 13.71 2.98 -6.52
C ASP A 49 14.32 2.27 -5.31
N GLY A 50 13.59 1.37 -4.65
CA GLY A 50 14.09 0.56 -3.53
C GLY A 50 15.14 -0.45 -3.96
N LYS A 51 15.08 -0.98 -5.19
CA LYS A 51 16.16 -1.84 -5.75
C LYS A 51 17.40 -1.02 -6.09
N ILE A 52 17.23 0.14 -6.72
CA ILE A 52 18.34 1.03 -7.12
C ILE A 52 19.04 1.60 -5.87
N ALA A 53 18.29 2.09 -4.89
CA ALA A 53 18.83 2.63 -3.66
C ALA A 53 19.70 1.60 -2.91
N ARG A 54 19.24 0.34 -2.83
CA ARG A 54 20.01 -0.75 -2.22
C ARG A 54 21.22 -1.17 -3.05
N LYS A 55 21.08 -1.26 -4.38
CA LYS A 55 22.16 -1.68 -5.28
C LYS A 55 23.33 -0.68 -5.31
N TYR A 56 23.02 0.61 -5.26
CA TYR A 56 24.01 1.68 -5.36
C TYR A 56 24.35 2.34 -4.02
N ASN A 57 23.89 1.78 -2.89
CA ASN A 57 24.04 2.37 -1.55
C ASN A 57 23.62 3.86 -1.47
N LEU A 58 22.65 4.27 -2.29
CA LEU A 58 22.14 5.65 -2.36
C LEU A 58 21.02 5.91 -1.35
N VAL A 59 21.06 5.21 -0.22
CA VAL A 59 20.01 5.27 0.80
C VAL A 59 20.14 6.58 1.57
N THR A 60 19.11 7.43 1.50
CA THR A 60 19.06 8.71 2.22
C THR A 60 18.02 8.66 3.34
N ASN A 61 18.20 9.47 4.40
CA ASN A 61 17.23 9.56 5.49
C ASN A 61 15.85 10.04 4.99
N PHE A 62 15.84 10.98 4.04
CA PHE A 62 14.62 11.44 3.39
C PHE A 62 13.90 10.30 2.65
N GLY A 63 14.61 9.54 1.81
CA GLY A 63 14.04 8.41 1.08
C GLY A 63 13.49 7.33 2.03
N LYS A 64 14.25 6.95 3.06
CA LYS A 64 13.82 5.98 4.08
C LYS A 64 12.48 6.34 4.74
N PHE A 65 12.21 7.63 4.91
CA PHE A 65 10.97 8.12 5.50
C PHE A 65 9.85 8.29 4.45
N MET A 66 10.18 8.83 3.27
CA MET A 66 9.21 9.16 2.25
C MET A 66 8.71 7.94 1.48
N ASP A 67 9.54 6.92 1.23
CA ASP A 67 9.14 5.73 0.46
C ASP A 67 7.96 4.99 1.13
N PRO A 68 8.03 4.64 2.43
CA PRO A 68 6.92 3.98 3.12
C PRO A 68 5.68 4.85 3.30
N LEU A 69 5.83 6.18 3.22
CA LEU A 69 4.73 7.13 3.29
C LEU A 69 4.02 7.23 1.94
N ALA A 70 4.78 7.38 0.85
CA ALA A 70 4.27 7.46 -0.51
C ALA A 70 3.56 6.17 -0.94
N ASP A 71 4.09 5.00 -0.57
CA ASP A 71 3.45 3.70 -0.82
C ASP A 71 2.06 3.62 -0.17
N LYS A 72 1.97 3.93 1.13
CA LYS A 72 0.68 3.93 1.85
C LYS A 72 -0.28 4.98 1.32
N LEU A 73 0.20 6.17 0.95
CA LEU A 73 -0.66 7.20 0.38
C LEU A 73 -1.33 6.71 -0.90
N LEU A 74 -0.58 6.08 -1.82
CA LEU A 74 -1.13 5.55 -3.06
C LEU A 74 -2.19 4.47 -2.79
N VAL A 75 -1.85 3.48 -1.97
CA VAL A 75 -2.73 2.34 -1.68
C VAL A 75 -3.98 2.77 -0.91
N CYS A 76 -3.84 3.63 0.11
CA CYS A 76 -4.97 4.15 0.87
C CYS A 76 -5.87 5.02 -0.02
N SER A 77 -5.30 5.89 -0.84
CA SER A 77 -6.09 6.74 -1.76
C SER A 77 -6.89 5.89 -2.73
N ALA A 78 -6.29 4.84 -3.31
CA ALA A 78 -6.99 3.91 -4.18
C ALA A 78 -8.18 3.24 -3.49
N MET A 79 -7.99 2.69 -2.28
CA MET A 79 -9.07 2.05 -1.54
C MET A 79 -10.16 3.03 -1.12
N ILE A 80 -9.81 4.27 -0.76
CA ILE A 80 -10.79 5.30 -0.39
C ILE A 80 -11.64 5.68 -1.61
N CYS A 81 -11.04 5.89 -2.79
CA CYS A 81 -11.78 6.13 -4.02
C CYS A 81 -12.76 4.98 -4.34
N MET A 82 -12.37 3.72 -4.07
CA MET A 82 -13.24 2.57 -4.29
C MET A 82 -14.46 2.53 -3.37
N ILE A 83 -14.43 3.19 -2.21
CA ILE A 83 -15.61 3.35 -1.35
C ILE A 83 -16.63 4.24 -2.07
N GLU A 84 -16.18 5.38 -2.57
CA GLU A 84 -17.04 6.34 -3.30
C GLU A 84 -17.65 5.72 -4.55
N MET A 85 -16.88 4.89 -5.26
CA MET A 85 -17.36 4.14 -6.43
C MET A 85 -18.27 2.94 -6.08
N GLY A 86 -18.52 2.67 -4.79
CA GLY A 86 -19.33 1.54 -4.35
C GLY A 86 -18.69 0.16 -4.54
N LYS A 87 -17.39 0.11 -4.85
CA LYS A 87 -16.63 -1.13 -5.13
C LYS A 87 -16.06 -1.79 -3.88
N LEU A 88 -15.83 -1.04 -2.81
CA LEU A 88 -15.33 -1.54 -1.54
C LEU A 88 -16.20 -1.08 -0.37
N PRO A 89 -16.63 -2.00 0.52
CA PRO A 89 -17.26 -1.61 1.77
C PRO A 89 -16.29 -0.81 2.65
N ALA A 90 -16.75 0.31 3.20
CA ALA A 90 -15.92 1.20 4.02
C ALA A 90 -15.28 0.47 5.22
N TRP A 91 -15.99 -0.47 5.85
CA TRP A 91 -15.46 -1.23 6.99
C TRP A 91 -14.25 -2.10 6.62
N ILE A 92 -14.20 -2.67 5.41
CA ILE A 92 -13.04 -3.45 4.93
C ILE A 92 -11.83 -2.53 4.79
N VAL A 93 -12.05 -1.37 4.16
CA VAL A 93 -10.99 -0.37 3.96
C VAL A 93 -10.44 0.13 5.30
N ILE A 94 -11.32 0.42 6.26
CA ILE A 94 -10.92 0.81 7.62
C ILE A 94 -10.04 -0.26 8.27
N VAL A 95 -10.41 -1.54 8.21
CA VAL A 95 -9.60 -2.64 8.79
C VAL A 95 -8.22 -2.71 8.13
N ILE A 96 -8.15 -2.61 6.80
CA ILE A 96 -6.89 -2.66 6.06
C ILE A 96 -5.99 -1.48 6.42
N ILE A 97 -6.55 -0.26 6.42
CA ILE A 97 -5.82 0.96 6.74
C ILE A 97 -5.35 0.95 8.18
N ALA A 98 -6.23 0.65 9.14
CA ALA A 98 -5.90 0.60 10.56
C ALA A 98 -4.72 -0.36 10.80
N ARG A 99 -4.76 -1.56 10.22
CA ARG A 99 -3.65 -2.52 10.29
C ARG A 99 -2.35 -1.95 9.75
N GLU A 100 -2.37 -1.29 8.59
CA GLU A 100 -1.15 -0.70 8.00
C GLU A 100 -0.51 0.35 8.91
N PHE A 101 -1.32 1.21 9.51
CA PHE A 101 -0.84 2.21 10.46
C PHE A 101 -0.34 1.59 11.76
N ILE A 102 -1.05 0.60 12.33
CA ILE A 102 -0.66 -0.10 13.55
C ILE A 102 0.72 -0.75 13.38
N ILE A 103 0.91 -1.57 12.34
CA ILE A 103 2.19 -2.28 12.12
C ILE A 103 3.34 -1.29 11.85
N SER A 104 3.05 -0.21 11.13
CA SER A 104 4.06 0.80 10.81
C SER A 104 4.46 1.64 12.01
N GLY A 105 3.48 2.06 12.82
CA GLY A 105 3.72 2.78 14.07
C GLY A 105 4.51 1.92 15.04
N PHE A 106 4.14 0.65 15.21
CA PHE A 106 4.91 -0.28 16.05
C PHE A 106 6.34 -0.47 15.59
N ARG A 107 6.57 -0.60 14.27
CA ARG A 107 7.93 -0.74 13.75
C ARG A 107 8.76 0.53 13.98
N LEU A 108 8.13 1.70 13.89
CA LEU A 108 8.79 2.98 14.15
C LEU A 108 9.23 3.07 15.61
N VAL A 109 8.31 2.84 16.55
CA VAL A 109 8.62 2.86 18.00
C VAL A 109 9.66 1.80 18.38
N ALA A 110 9.58 0.59 17.82
CA ALA A 110 10.57 -0.45 18.08
C ALA A 110 11.96 -0.06 17.54
N SER A 111 12.02 0.55 16.35
CA SER A 111 13.27 1.02 15.76
C SER A 111 13.92 2.13 16.59
N ASP A 112 13.14 3.02 17.19
CA ASP A 112 13.66 4.07 18.08
C ASP A 112 14.28 3.48 19.35
N ASN A 113 13.78 2.33 19.81
CA ASN A 113 14.36 1.54 20.92
C ASN A 113 15.49 0.58 20.48
N GLY A 114 15.99 0.69 19.24
CA GLY A 114 17.06 -0.15 18.71
C GLY A 114 16.64 -1.58 18.33
N ILE A 115 15.34 -1.91 18.40
CA ILE A 115 14.81 -3.23 18.08
C ILE A 115 14.30 -3.24 16.63
N VAL A 116 14.99 -3.98 15.77
CA VAL A 116 14.61 -4.10 14.35
C VAL A 116 13.60 -5.23 14.18
N ILE A 117 12.33 -4.89 13.97
CA ILE A 117 11.29 -5.89 13.67
C ILE A 117 11.29 -6.22 12.17
N ALA A 118 11.59 -7.48 11.85
CA ALA A 118 11.56 -7.98 10.48
C ALA A 118 10.13 -8.05 9.90
N ALA A 119 10.02 -7.88 8.58
CA ALA A 119 8.75 -8.04 7.88
C ALA A 119 8.29 -9.51 7.88
N SER A 120 7.05 -9.76 8.30
CA SER A 120 6.48 -11.11 8.29
C SER A 120 6.18 -11.60 6.87
N TYR A 121 6.24 -12.92 6.66
CA TYR A 121 5.86 -13.56 5.40
C TYR A 121 4.42 -13.17 5.01
N TRP A 122 3.47 -13.28 5.95
CA TRP A 122 2.08 -12.87 5.78
C TRP A 122 1.91 -11.42 5.34
N GLY A 123 2.77 -10.50 5.83
CA GLY A 123 2.77 -9.11 5.39
C GLY A 123 3.09 -8.95 3.90
N LYS A 124 4.03 -9.75 3.36
CA LYS A 124 4.36 -9.71 1.93
C LYS A 124 3.21 -10.24 1.07
N PHE A 125 2.59 -11.36 1.46
CA PHE A 125 1.44 -11.90 0.74
C PHE A 125 0.28 -10.93 0.73
N LYS A 126 -0.02 -10.34 1.90
CA LYS A 126 -1.04 -9.31 2.04
C LYS A 126 -0.84 -8.19 1.01
N THR A 127 0.36 -7.65 0.89
CA THR A 127 0.65 -6.57 -0.08
C THR A 127 0.42 -7.03 -1.53
N VAL A 128 0.88 -8.22 -1.91
CA VAL A 128 0.69 -8.74 -3.28
C VAL A 128 -0.80 -8.87 -3.62
N PHE A 129 -1.59 -9.50 -2.74
CA PHE A 129 -3.02 -9.68 -2.95
C PHE A 129 -3.78 -8.37 -2.92
N GLN A 130 -3.38 -7.42 -2.07
CA GLN A 130 -4.01 -6.11 -2.03
C GLN A 130 -3.73 -5.28 -3.29
N MET A 131 -2.49 -5.31 -3.80
CA MET A 131 -2.17 -4.64 -5.07
C MET A 131 -2.96 -5.27 -6.23
N ALA A 132 -3.04 -6.61 -6.28
CA ALA A 132 -3.85 -7.31 -7.28
C ALA A 132 -5.34 -6.94 -7.18
N MET A 133 -5.89 -6.90 -5.95
CA MET A 133 -7.27 -6.46 -5.69
C MET A 133 -7.53 -5.07 -6.27
N ILE A 134 -6.65 -4.10 -5.99
CA ILE A 134 -6.80 -2.72 -6.48
C ILE A 134 -6.76 -2.69 -8.01
N ILE A 135 -5.80 -3.37 -8.64
CA ILE A 135 -5.66 -3.42 -10.11
C ILE A 135 -6.92 -3.98 -10.77
N VAL A 136 -7.46 -5.09 -10.26
CA VAL A 136 -8.67 -5.72 -10.82
C VAL A 136 -9.88 -4.82 -10.64
N LEU A 137 -10.03 -4.19 -9.47
CA LEU A 137 -11.15 -3.28 -9.19
C LEU A 137 -11.11 -2.01 -10.04
N ILE A 138 -9.93 -1.47 -10.34
CA ILE A 138 -9.78 -0.32 -11.24
C ILE A 138 -10.11 -0.73 -12.68
N ALA A 139 -9.58 -1.86 -13.15
CA ALA A 139 -9.73 -2.27 -14.55
C ALA A 139 -11.20 -2.56 -14.93
N ASP A 140 -11.96 -3.13 -14.00
CA ASP A 140 -13.40 -3.30 -14.09
C ASP A 140 -13.82 -3.95 -15.42
N PHE A 141 -13.30 -5.15 -15.65
CA PHE A 141 -13.52 -5.92 -16.87
C PHE A 141 -14.91 -6.57 -16.92
N GLY A 142 -15.63 -6.61 -15.79
CA GLY A 142 -16.91 -7.28 -15.64
C GLY A 142 -16.83 -8.81 -15.71
N GLY A 143 -17.95 -9.47 -15.41
CA GLY A 143 -18.13 -10.91 -15.62
C GLY A 143 -17.31 -11.74 -14.63
N ILE A 144 -16.43 -12.62 -15.13
CA ILE A 144 -15.61 -13.48 -14.25
C ILE A 144 -14.67 -12.66 -13.36
N PHE A 145 -14.29 -11.46 -13.82
CA PHE A 145 -13.42 -10.56 -13.07
C PHE A 145 -14.10 -9.97 -11.82
N ASP A 146 -15.43 -9.89 -11.79
CA ASP A 146 -16.17 -9.42 -10.60
C ASP A 146 -16.09 -10.46 -9.47
N ILE A 147 -16.17 -11.74 -9.84
CA ILE A 147 -15.99 -12.86 -8.90
C ILE A 147 -14.54 -12.88 -8.40
N ILE A 148 -13.57 -12.70 -9.30
CA ILE A 148 -12.15 -12.63 -8.94
C ILE A 148 -11.90 -11.44 -8.00
N ALA A 149 -12.46 -10.27 -8.30
CA ALA A 149 -12.35 -9.10 -7.46
C ALA A 149 -12.89 -9.37 -6.05
N GLN A 150 -14.08 -9.98 -5.96
CA GLN A 150 -14.68 -10.33 -4.67
C GLN A 150 -13.81 -11.33 -3.89
N ILE A 151 -13.28 -12.36 -4.54
CA ILE A 151 -12.35 -13.30 -3.91
C ILE A 151 -11.10 -12.57 -3.40
N LEU A 152 -10.51 -11.68 -4.21
CA LEU A 152 -9.35 -10.89 -3.83
C LEU A 152 -9.62 -9.98 -2.64
N ILE A 153 -10.81 -9.38 -2.55
CA ILE A 153 -11.22 -8.56 -1.40
C ILE A 153 -11.19 -9.38 -0.11
N TRP A 154 -11.83 -10.56 -0.11
CA TRP A 154 -11.87 -11.42 1.08
C TRP A 154 -10.50 -11.98 1.45
N ILE A 155 -9.68 -12.35 0.45
CA ILE A 155 -8.31 -12.80 0.69
C ILE A 155 -7.46 -11.66 1.27
N ALA A 156 -7.53 -10.45 0.70
CA ALA A 156 -6.79 -9.30 1.19
C ALA A 156 -7.19 -8.95 2.63
N LEU A 157 -8.47 -9.00 2.96
CA LEU A 157 -8.97 -8.82 4.32
C LEU A 157 -8.46 -9.92 5.27
N ALA A 158 -8.58 -11.19 4.89
CA ALA A 158 -8.12 -12.31 5.70
C ALA A 158 -6.61 -12.23 5.97
N LEU A 159 -5.81 -11.98 4.94
CA LEU A 159 -4.35 -11.79 5.06
C LEU A 159 -3.99 -10.57 5.91
N THR A 160 -4.79 -9.51 5.84
CA THR A 160 -4.62 -8.33 6.71
C THR A 160 -4.76 -8.71 8.18
N VAL A 161 -5.84 -9.42 8.54
CA VAL A 161 -6.09 -9.85 9.92
C VAL A 161 -5.04 -10.87 10.38
N ILE A 162 -4.76 -11.89 9.57
CA ILE A 162 -3.76 -12.92 9.88
C ILE A 162 -2.38 -12.29 10.09
N SER A 163 -1.99 -11.38 9.21
CA SER A 163 -0.69 -10.73 9.31
C SER A 163 -0.59 -9.77 10.49
N LEU A 164 -1.70 -9.19 10.97
CA LEU A 164 -1.73 -8.40 12.19
C LEU A 164 -1.51 -9.29 13.41
N ILE A 165 -2.25 -10.39 13.51
CA ILE A 165 -2.14 -11.35 14.61
C ILE A 165 -0.74 -11.96 14.65
N ASP A 166 -0.22 -12.45 13.51
CA ASP A 166 1.13 -13.01 13.40
C ASP A 166 2.20 -12.02 13.87
N TYR A 167 2.05 -10.75 13.49
CA TYR A 167 3.00 -9.71 13.89
C TYR A 167 2.94 -9.41 15.39
N VAL A 168 1.74 -9.27 15.96
CA VAL A 168 1.55 -9.00 17.39
C VAL A 168 2.04 -10.17 18.23
N VAL A 169 1.75 -11.41 17.83
CA VAL A 169 2.16 -12.62 18.58
C VAL A 169 3.68 -12.77 18.56
N LYS A 170 4.32 -12.64 17.39
CA LYS A 170 5.78 -12.77 17.26
C LYS A 170 6.56 -11.68 17.98
N ASN A 171 5.97 -10.50 18.11
CA ASN A 171 6.63 -9.33 18.71
C ASN A 171 6.01 -8.96 20.06
N LYS A 172 5.27 -9.88 20.70
CA LYS A 172 4.60 -9.58 21.98
C LYS A 172 5.61 -9.12 23.03
N GLU A 173 6.78 -9.72 23.07
CA GLU A 173 7.81 -9.43 24.07
C GLU A 173 8.37 -8.02 23.87
N VAL A 174 8.62 -7.64 22.62
CA VAL A 174 9.03 -6.27 22.26
C VAL A 174 7.93 -5.26 22.61
N LEU A 175 6.66 -5.60 22.36
CA LEU A 175 5.52 -4.74 22.67
C LEU A 175 5.25 -4.61 24.18
N THR A 176 5.57 -5.63 24.96
CA THR A 176 5.31 -5.65 26.42
C THR A 176 6.49 -5.11 27.21
N GLN A 177 7.72 -5.20 26.68
CA GLN A 177 8.95 -4.73 27.33
C GLN A 177 9.36 -3.31 26.89
N GLY A 178 8.83 -2.79 25.78
CA GLY A 178 9.07 -1.42 25.28
C GLY A 178 8.38 -0.31 26.10
N GLY A 179 8.11 -0.57 27.38
CA GLY A 179 7.51 0.35 28.35
C GLY A 179 8.32 0.47 29.65
N MET A 180 9.65 0.27 29.59
CA MET A 180 10.58 0.60 30.67
C MET A 180 11.79 1.35 30.12
#